data_AF-A0A3C0YZM0-F1
#
_entry.id   AF-A0A3C0YZM0-F1
#
_cell.length_a   1.000
_cell.length_b   1.000
_cell.length_c   1.000
_cell.angle_alpha   90.00
_cell.angle_beta   90.00
_cell.angle_gamma   90.00
#
_symmetry.space_group_name_H-M   'P 1'
#
loop_
_entity.id
_entity.type
_entity.pdbx_description
1 polymer ?
#
loop_
_entity_poly.entity_id
_entity_poly.type
_entity_poly.pdbx_seq_one_letter_code
_entity_poly.pdbx_strand_id
1 'polypeptide(L)'
;MPRPRQEGPTRQIYAAVREDLYLAAKAKAAEMRVPLREFLERALEMALGGGEPPKPAPDESREPSVWDDEYIAMQANQPLGAPVELTEDEAAAIARGAFDQR
;
A
#
# COMPACT_ATOMS: atom_id res chain seq x y z
N MET A 1 -33.00 0.41 10.06
CA MET A 1 -32.12 0.40 8.88
C MET A 1 -31.31 -0.90 8.89
N PRO A 2 -31.37 -1.73 7.84
CA PRO A 2 -30.48 -2.89 7.70
C PRO A 2 -29.03 -2.41 7.58
N ARG A 3 -28.11 -3.02 8.34
CA ARG A 3 -26.69 -2.66 8.32
C ARG A 3 -26.07 -3.12 7.00
N PRO A 4 -25.21 -2.32 6.35
CA PRO A 4 -24.45 -2.79 5.19
C PRO A 4 -23.65 -4.02 5.62
N ARG A 5 -23.82 -5.13 4.89
CA ARG A 5 -22.98 -6.32 5.08
C ARG A 5 -21.57 -5.94 4.62
N GLN A 6 -20.57 -6.18 5.45
CA GLN A 6 -19.18 -6.03 5.03
C GLN A 6 -18.92 -6.96 3.84
N GLU A 7 -18.60 -6.38 2.69
CA GLU A 7 -18.35 -7.08 1.43
C GLU A 7 -16.88 -7.49 1.38
N GLY A 8 -16.57 -8.76 1.70
CA GLY A 8 -15.23 -9.33 1.52
C GLY A 8 -14.96 -10.59 2.35
N PRO A 9 -13.95 -11.40 1.97
CA PRO A 9 -13.51 -12.54 2.77
C PRO A 9 -12.85 -12.03 4.06
N THR A 10 -13.59 -12.11 5.17
CA THR A 10 -13.09 -11.72 6.50
C THR A 10 -12.53 -12.94 7.25
N ARG A 11 -11.50 -12.73 8.07
CA ARG A 11 -10.93 -13.76 8.97
C ARG A 11 -11.19 -13.37 10.41
N GLN A 12 -11.57 -14.33 11.24
CA GLN A 12 -11.69 -14.12 12.68
C GLN A 12 -10.32 -14.25 13.33
N ILE A 13 -9.91 -13.22 14.05
CA ILE A 13 -8.65 -13.16 14.81
C ILE A 13 -8.96 -13.07 16.30
N TYR A 14 -8.18 -13.80 17.10
CA TYR A 14 -8.19 -13.73 18.55
C TYR A 14 -6.90 -13.07 19.01
N ALA A 15 -6.99 -12.05 19.84
CA ALA A 15 -5.85 -11.30 20.35
C ALA A 15 -5.99 -11.06 21.86
N ALA A 16 -4.88 -11.10 22.57
CA ALA A 16 -4.82 -10.64 23.96
C ALA A 16 -4.66 -9.11 23.96
N VAL A 17 -5.49 -8.42 24.74
CA VAL A 17 -5.45 -6.97 24.90
C VAL A 17 -5.32 -6.66 26.38
N ARG A 18 -4.62 -5.57 26.71
CA ARG A 18 -4.59 -5.08 28.09
C ARG A 18 -6.00 -4.74 28.56
N GLU A 19 -6.31 -5.12 29.80
CA GLU A 19 -7.66 -4.98 30.36
C GLU A 19 -8.13 -3.52 30.42
N ASP A 20 -7.24 -2.61 30.82
CA ASP A 20 -7.51 -1.18 30.90
C ASP A 20 -7.94 -0.59 29.55
N LEU A 21 -7.24 -0.96 28.47
CA LEU A 21 -7.58 -0.56 27.11
C LEU A 21 -8.90 -1.18 26.64
N TYR A 22 -9.17 -2.44 26.98
CA TYR A 22 -10.42 -3.10 26.65
C TYR A 22 -11.62 -2.41 27.30
N LEU A 23 -11.52 -2.07 28.58
CA LEU A 23 -12.58 -1.37 29.31
C LEU A 23 -12.83 0.03 28.77
N ALA A 24 -11.76 0.78 28.47
CA ALA A 24 -11.86 2.10 27.86
C ALA A 24 -12.53 2.05 26.47
N ALA A 25 -12.11 1.09 25.62
CA ALA A 25 -12.71 0.89 24.31
C ALA A 25 -14.19 0.49 24.40
N LYS A 26 -14.54 -0.38 25.35
CA LYS A 26 -15.92 -0.80 25.60
C LYS A 26 -16.81 0.37 26.04
N ALA A 27 -16.32 1.22 26.92
CA ALA A 27 -17.03 2.43 27.34
C ALA A 27 -17.26 3.38 26.15
N LYS A 28 -16.22 3.63 25.35
CA LYS A 28 -16.32 4.48 24.15
C LYS A 28 -17.27 3.93 23.10
N ALA A 29 -17.24 2.62 22.84
CA ALA A 29 -18.16 1.97 21.92
C ALA A 29 -19.63 2.13 22.38
N ALA A 30 -19.88 2.00 23.69
CA ALA A 30 -21.20 2.21 24.27
C ALA A 30 -21.68 3.66 24.15
N GLU A 31 -20.81 4.65 24.42
CA GLU A 31 -21.10 6.08 24.22
C GLU A 31 -21.52 6.37 22.77
N MET A 32 -20.78 5.80 21.81
CA MET A 32 -21.04 5.98 20.38
C MET A 32 -22.19 5.11 19.85
N ARG A 33 -22.76 4.22 20.68
CA ARG A 33 -23.80 3.23 20.32
C ARG A 33 -23.41 2.34 19.14
N VAL A 34 -22.14 1.97 19.05
CA VAL A 34 -21.58 1.11 18.00
C VAL A 34 -21.13 -0.21 18.61
N PRO A 35 -21.25 -1.36 17.91
CA PRO A 35 -20.66 -2.61 18.39
C PRO A 35 -19.16 -2.48 18.62
N LEU A 36 -18.65 -3.08 19.71
CA LEU A 36 -17.22 -3.04 20.06
C LEU A 36 -16.31 -3.52 18.91
N ARG A 37 -16.75 -4.54 18.18
CA ARG A 37 -16.02 -5.04 17.00
C ARG A 37 -15.81 -3.94 15.95
N GLU A 38 -16.88 -3.25 15.58
CA GLU A 38 -16.84 -2.19 14.56
C GLU A 38 -16.02 -0.99 15.02
N PHE A 39 -16.09 -0.66 16.32
CA PHE A 39 -15.24 0.35 16.93
C PHE A 39 -13.75 -0.01 16.82
N LEU A 40 -13.39 -1.28 17.12
CA LEU A 40 -12.02 -1.76 17.02
C LEU A 40 -11.52 -1.79 15.56
N GLU A 41 -12.35 -2.23 14.63
CA GLU A 41 -12.01 -2.23 13.20
C GLU A 41 -11.69 -0.82 12.71
N ARG A 42 -12.53 0.17 13.02
CA ARG A 42 -12.27 1.58 12.66
C ARG A 42 -11.02 2.15 13.31
N ALA A 43 -10.81 1.84 14.59
CA ALA A 43 -9.62 2.30 15.30
C ALA A 43 -8.33 1.72 14.70
N LEU A 44 -8.35 0.44 14.32
CA LEU A 44 -7.23 -0.23 13.65
C LEU A 44 -7.02 0.32 12.24
N GLU A 45 -8.08 0.58 11.49
CA GLU A 45 -8.02 1.20 10.15
C GLU A 45 -7.36 2.59 10.20
N MET A 46 -7.76 3.41 11.17
CA MET A 46 -7.12 4.72 11.42
C MET A 46 -5.64 4.57 11.83
N ALA A 47 -5.33 3.61 12.71
CA ALA A 47 -3.96 3.43 13.22
C ALA A 47 -3.00 2.85 12.17
N LEU A 48 -3.49 1.99 11.29
CA LEU A 48 -2.71 1.36 10.22
C LEU A 48 -2.59 2.26 8.98
N GLY A 49 -3.21 3.44 8.97
CA GLY A 49 -3.18 4.34 7.81
C GLY A 49 -4.01 3.82 6.64
N GLY A 50 -5.08 3.05 6.90
CA GLY A 50 -6.04 2.61 5.88
C GLY A 50 -6.89 3.75 5.32
N GLY A 51 -6.88 4.92 5.98
CA GLY A 51 -7.11 6.18 5.30
C GLY A 51 -5.82 6.58 4.61
N GLU A 52 -5.80 6.53 3.29
CA GLU A 52 -4.79 7.20 2.46
C GLU A 52 -4.42 8.53 3.17
N PRO A 53 -3.16 8.79 3.53
CA PRO A 53 -2.78 10.17 3.84
C PRO A 53 -3.29 10.99 2.66
N PRO A 54 -3.84 12.21 2.85
CA PRO A 54 -4.20 13.05 1.71
C PRO A 54 -2.98 13.03 0.79
N LYS A 55 -3.11 12.36 -0.36
CA LYS A 55 -2.02 12.20 -1.32
C LYS A 55 -1.50 13.62 -1.46
N PRO A 56 -0.24 13.93 -1.06
CA PRO A 56 0.25 15.27 -1.26
C PRO A 56 -0.04 15.57 -2.72
N ALA A 57 -0.75 16.68 -2.96
CA ALA A 57 -1.05 17.12 -4.32
C ALA A 57 0.24 16.92 -5.13
N PRO A 58 0.18 16.24 -6.29
CA PRO A 58 1.38 15.83 -7.00
C PRO A 58 2.29 17.05 -7.06
N ASP A 59 3.42 16.94 -6.38
CA ASP A 59 4.36 18.02 -6.32
C ASP A 59 4.95 18.09 -7.72
N GLU A 60 4.40 18.97 -8.55
CA GLU A 60 4.83 19.21 -9.94
C GLU A 60 6.31 19.66 -9.99
N SER A 61 6.95 19.87 -8.83
CA SER A 61 8.36 20.18 -8.68
C SER A 61 9.27 18.98 -8.35
N ARG A 62 8.72 17.75 -8.25
CA ARG A 62 9.54 16.56 -7.97
C ARG A 62 10.30 16.13 -9.22
N GLU A 63 11.63 16.20 -9.16
CA GLU A 63 12.49 15.63 -10.20
C GLU A 63 12.20 14.12 -10.35
N PRO A 64 12.05 13.62 -11.59
CA PRO A 64 11.74 12.22 -11.83
C PRO A 64 12.83 11.33 -11.23
N SER A 65 12.43 10.45 -10.32
CA SER A 65 13.32 9.46 -9.72
C SER A 65 13.54 8.32 -10.71
N VAL A 66 14.68 7.62 -10.61
CA VAL A 66 14.91 6.34 -11.32
C VAL A 66 13.80 5.32 -11.03
N TRP A 67 13.14 5.44 -9.86
CA TRP A 67 12.01 4.61 -9.48
C TRP A 67 10.68 4.99 -10.13
N ASP A 68 10.59 6.16 -10.76
CA ASP A 68 9.42 6.61 -11.52
C ASP A 68 9.51 6.19 -13.00
N ASP A 69 10.56 5.45 -13.38
CA ASP A 69 10.75 4.92 -14.72
C ASP A 69 9.72 3.81 -15.03
N GLU A 70 9.08 3.93 -16.20
CA GLU A 70 8.07 3.00 -16.72
C GLU A 70 8.60 1.57 -16.83
N TYR A 71 9.87 1.39 -17.23
CA TYR A 71 10.47 0.07 -17.40
C TYR A 71 10.73 -0.63 -16.06
N ILE A 72 11.06 0.13 -15.00
CA ILE A 72 11.30 -0.41 -13.66
C ILE A 72 10.01 -1.00 -13.08
N ALA A 73 8.88 -0.33 -13.26
CA ALA A 73 7.57 -0.82 -12.81
C ALA A 73 7.14 -2.10 -13.56
N MET A 74 7.42 -2.17 -14.86
CA MET A 74 7.13 -3.36 -15.67
C MET A 74 7.99 -4.56 -15.27
N GLN A 75 9.29 -4.32 -15.02
CA GLN A 75 10.24 -5.38 -14.67
C GLN A 75 10.07 -5.91 -13.25
N ALA A 76 9.64 -5.09 -12.29
CA ALA A 76 9.43 -5.49 -10.90
C ALA A 76 8.44 -6.67 -10.75
N ASN A 77 7.56 -6.87 -11.73
CA ASN A 77 6.56 -7.94 -11.73
C ASN A 77 6.95 -9.14 -12.60
N GLN A 78 8.12 -9.14 -13.22
CA GLN A 78 8.58 -10.23 -14.08
C GLN A 78 9.42 -11.25 -13.29
N PRO A 79 9.38 -12.54 -13.67
CA PRO A 79 10.24 -13.56 -13.07
C PRO A 79 11.71 -13.30 -13.39
N LEU A 80 12.59 -13.68 -12.47
CA LEU A 80 14.04 -13.58 -12.63
C LEU A 80 14.49 -14.31 -13.90
N GLY A 81 15.17 -13.59 -14.80
CA GLY A 81 15.63 -14.12 -16.09
C GLY A 81 14.69 -13.84 -17.27
N ALA A 82 13.62 -13.06 -17.07
CA ALA A 82 12.84 -12.53 -18.18
C ALA A 82 13.69 -11.57 -19.05
N PRO A 83 13.53 -11.60 -20.38
CA PRO A 83 14.22 -10.66 -21.27
C PRO A 83 13.80 -9.22 -20.96
N VAL A 84 14.76 -8.30 -21.03
CA VAL A 84 14.51 -6.87 -20.92
C VAL A 84 14.17 -6.34 -22.30
N GLU A 85 12.99 -5.74 -22.42
CA GLU A 85 12.58 -5.03 -23.64
C GLU A 85 13.34 -3.70 -23.70
N LEU A 86 14.15 -3.51 -24.73
CA LEU A 86 14.91 -2.29 -25.00
C LEU A 86 14.45 -1.71 -26.33
N THR A 87 14.40 -0.39 -26.45
CA THR A 87 14.24 0.26 -27.75
C THR A 87 15.51 0.08 -28.61
N GLU A 88 15.38 0.21 -29.93
CA GLU A 88 16.53 0.08 -30.85
C GLU A 88 17.65 1.09 -30.51
N ASP A 89 17.27 2.30 -30.09
CA ASP A 89 18.22 3.37 -29.74
C ASP A 89 18.98 3.05 -28.44
N GLU A 90 18.31 2.52 -27.43
CA GLU A 90 18.91 2.09 -26.16
C GLU A 90 19.82 0.88 -26.35
N ALA A 91 19.37 -0.10 -27.14
CA ALA A 91 20.17 -1.25 -27.50
C ALA A 91 21.45 -0.82 -28.25
N ALA A 92 21.34 0.14 -29.17
CA ALA A 92 22.49 0.70 -29.88
C ALA A 92 23.41 1.51 -28.97
N ALA A 93 22.88 2.21 -27.96
CA ALA A 93 23.68 2.94 -26.98
C ALA A 93 24.46 1.99 -26.06
N ILE A 94 23.83 0.93 -25.57
CA ILE A 94 24.48 -0.10 -24.74
C ILE A 94 25.53 -0.86 -25.55
N ALA A 95 25.20 -1.27 -26.78
CA ALA A 95 26.15 -1.94 -27.66
C ALA A 95 27.38 -1.06 -27.92
N ARG A 96 27.18 0.23 -28.23
CA ARG A 96 28.30 1.18 -28.37
C ARG A 96 29.08 1.29 -27.07
N GLY A 97 28.44 1.54 -25.93
CA GLY A 97 29.14 1.67 -24.64
C GLY A 97 29.91 0.43 -24.19
N ALA A 98 29.42 -0.77 -24.50
CA ALA A 98 30.06 -2.04 -24.13
C ALA A 98 31.22 -2.43 -25.06
N PHE A 99 31.18 -2.01 -26.33
CA PHE A 99 32.18 -2.38 -27.34
C PHE A 99 33.18 -1.27 -27.69
N ASP A 100 32.92 -0.02 -27.30
CA ASP A 100 33.79 1.16 -27.58
C ASP A 100 34.84 1.40 -26.46
N GLN A 101 34.93 0.53 -25.45
CA GLN A 101 36.02 0.49 -24.46
C GLN A 101 37.10 -0.56 -24.80
N ARG A 102 37.59 -0.59 -26.05
CA ARG A 102 38.79 -1.36 -26.42
C ARG A 102 39.89 -0.47 -27.00
#